data_AF-A0A9D4K213-F1
#
_entry.id   AF-A0A9D4K213-F1
#
_cell.length_a   1.000
_cell.length_b   1.000
_cell.length_c   1.000
_cell.angle_alpha   90.00
_cell.angle_beta   90.00
_cell.angle_gamma   90.00
#
_symmetry.space_group_name_H-M   'P 1'
#
loop_
_entity.id
_entity.type
_entity.pdbx_description
1 polymer ?
#
loop_
_entity_poly.entity_id
_entity_poly.type
_entity_poly.pdbx_seq_one_letter_code
_entity_poly.pdbx_strand_id
1 'polypeptide(L)'
;MAEKGSDLFYDVCCDICEEKNVNKQAMFYCQKCSKGLCDDCLGLHKQFFTKHVAYGREEMDKWPSTTKSFDDMQFCLHHPDRLIEMYCEDHGKLCCSMCHFHEHRS
;
A
#
# COMPACT_ATOMS: atom_id res chain seq x y z
N MET A 1 -2.33 15.60 29.18
CA MET A 1 -3.00 16.35 28.10
C MET A 1 -2.92 15.51 26.83
N ALA A 2 -4.08 15.21 26.23
CA ALA A 2 -4.32 14.64 24.90
C ALA A 2 -3.38 13.51 24.41
N GLU A 3 -3.74 12.27 24.76
CA GLU A 3 -3.41 11.11 23.95
C GLU A 3 -4.09 11.31 22.59
N LYS A 4 -3.28 11.62 21.57
CA LYS A 4 -3.78 11.70 20.19
C LYS A 4 -4.28 10.31 19.83
N GLY A 5 -5.60 10.16 19.85
CA GLY A 5 -6.29 8.98 19.34
C GLY A 5 -5.65 8.60 18.02
N SER A 6 -5.21 7.36 17.97
CA SER A 6 -4.76 6.67 16.77
C SER A 6 -5.85 6.81 15.71
N ASP A 7 -5.70 7.83 14.88
CA ASP A 7 -6.42 8.03 13.63
C ASP A 7 -5.94 6.92 12.68
N LEU A 8 -6.39 5.71 12.95
CA LEU A 8 -6.30 4.55 12.06
C LEU A 8 -7.34 4.69 10.94
N PHE A 9 -7.58 5.91 10.48
CA PHE A 9 -8.41 6.17 9.33
C PHE A 9 -7.54 6.03 8.10
N TYR A 10 -7.74 4.91 7.41
CA TYR A 10 -7.40 4.62 6.02
C TYR A 10 -7.20 5.89 5.16
N ASP A 11 -6.01 6.48 5.21
CA ASP A 11 -5.68 7.67 4.43
C ASP A 11 -5.16 7.21 3.06
N VAL A 12 -6.07 6.59 2.31
CA VAL A 12 -5.78 6.25 0.91
C VAL A 12 -5.74 7.57 0.14
N CYS A 13 -4.55 7.92 -0.34
CA CYS A 13 -4.35 9.09 -1.18
C CYS A 13 -4.72 8.79 -2.63
N CYS A 14 -5.05 9.84 -3.38
CA CYS A 14 -5.24 9.73 -4.82
C CYS A 14 -3.87 9.55 -5.49
N ASP A 15 -3.62 8.37 -6.06
CA ASP A 15 -2.35 8.05 -6.74
C ASP A 15 -1.98 9.10 -7.79
N ILE A 16 -2.96 9.55 -8.58
CA ILE A 16 -2.74 10.51 -9.67
C ILE A 16 -2.36 11.90 -9.14
N CYS A 17 -2.90 12.28 -7.98
CA CYS A 17 -2.54 13.55 -7.34
C CYS A 17 -1.17 13.44 -6.66
N GLU A 18 -0.87 12.29 -6.05
CA GLU A 18 0.44 12.00 -5.46
C GLU A 18 1.56 12.07 -6.51
N GLU A 19 1.34 11.50 -7.70
CA GLU A 19 2.25 11.63 -8.86
C GLU A 19 2.50 13.09 -9.25
N LYS A 20 1.55 13.99 -8.96
CA LYS A 20 1.64 15.44 -9.19
C LYS A 20 2.13 16.22 -7.97
N ASN A 21 2.63 15.55 -6.93
CA ASN A 21 3.03 16.14 -5.65
C ASN A 21 1.89 16.90 -4.94
N VAL A 22 0.64 16.48 -5.19
CA VAL A 22 -0.55 17.01 -4.54
C VAL A 22 -1.12 15.94 -3.62
N ASN A 23 -1.07 16.18 -2.32
CA ASN A 23 -1.70 15.28 -1.36
C ASN A 23 -3.22 15.55 -1.33
N LYS A 24 -3.98 14.72 -2.04
CA LYS A 24 -5.45 14.71 -2.01
C LYS A 24 -5.93 13.33 -1.59
N GLN A 25 -6.90 13.28 -0.69
CA GLN A 25 -7.53 12.03 -0.27
C GLN A 25 -8.31 11.39 -1.43
N ALA A 26 -8.17 10.08 -1.60
CA ALA A 26 -9.00 9.31 -2.52
C ALA A 26 -10.39 9.12 -1.93
N MET A 27 -11.41 9.36 -2.75
CA MET A 27 -12.82 9.14 -2.42
C MET A 27 -13.36 7.87 -3.11
N PHE A 28 -12.68 7.46 -4.17
CA PHE A 28 -13.07 6.36 -5.04
C PHE A 28 -11.87 5.47 -5.34
N TYR A 29 -12.10 4.20 -5.63
CA TYR A 29 -11.04 3.27 -6.02
C TYR A 29 -11.47 2.47 -7.24
N CYS A 30 -10.59 2.45 -8.23
CA CYS A 30 -10.80 1.65 -9.43
C CYS A 30 -10.04 0.32 -9.30
N GLN A 31 -10.76 -0.79 -9.13
CA GLN A 31 -10.16 -2.13 -9.03
C GLN A 31 -9.35 -2.51 -10.28
N LYS A 32 -9.80 -2.10 -11.47
CA LYS A 32 -9.10 -2.44 -12.73
C LYS A 32 -7.76 -1.73 -12.88
N CYS A 33 -7.64 -0.54 -12.32
CA CYS A 33 -6.39 0.22 -12.34
C CYS A 33 -5.58 0.07 -11.06
N SER A 34 -6.18 -0.56 -10.05
CA SER A 34 -5.67 -0.65 -8.69
C SER A 34 -5.24 0.71 -8.11
N LYS A 35 -5.95 1.79 -8.44
CA LYS A 35 -5.63 3.17 -8.04
C LYS A 35 -6.77 3.83 -7.27
N GLY A 36 -6.40 4.58 -6.23
CA GLY A 36 -7.25 5.54 -5.54
C GLY A 36 -7.40 6.83 -6.34
N LEU A 37 -8.61 7.35 -6.38
CA LEU A 37 -9.02 8.52 -7.17
C LEU A 37 -9.78 9.50 -6.26
N CYS A 38 -9.40 10.78 -6.32
CA CYS A 38 -10.22 11.87 -5.82
C CYS A 38 -11.34 12.20 -6.83
N ASP A 39 -12.27 13.09 -6.47
CA ASP A 39 -13.41 13.48 -7.32
C ASP A 39 -12.97 14.01 -8.70
N ASP A 40 -11.98 14.92 -8.73
CA ASP A 40 -11.41 15.45 -9.98
C ASP A 40 -10.85 14.33 -10.87
N CYS A 41 -10.09 13.42 -10.27
CA CYS A 41 -9.45 12.34 -10.98
C CYS A 41 -10.45 11.28 -11.45
N LEU A 42 -11.54 11.07 -10.70
CA LEU A 42 -12.63 10.19 -11.12
C LEU A 42 -13.33 10.70 -12.38
N GLY A 43 -13.59 12.00 -12.48
CA GLY A 43 -14.22 12.61 -13.66
C GLY A 43 -13.43 12.32 -14.93
N LEU A 44 -12.12 12.58 -14.89
CA LEU A 44 -11.21 12.25 -15.98
C LEU A 44 -11.15 10.74 -16.22
N HIS A 45 -11.07 9.94 -15.15
CA HIS A 45 -11.01 8.49 -15.25
C HIS A 45 -12.22 7.91 -15.98
N LYS A 46 -13.44 8.35 -15.65
CA LYS A 46 -14.68 7.90 -16.32
C LYS A 46 -14.73 8.31 -17.80
N GLN A 47 -14.13 9.44 -18.15
CA GLN A 47 -14.07 9.90 -19.54
C GLN A 47 -13.19 8.99 -20.41
N PHE A 48 -12.03 8.55 -19.90
CA PHE A 48 -11.12 7.68 -20.64
C PHE A 48 -11.44 6.20 -20.49
N PHE A 49 -11.98 5.79 -19.34
CA PHE A 49 -12.23 4.40 -18.97
C PHE A 49 -13.69 4.17 -18.62
N THR A 50 -14.57 4.31 -19.62
CA THR A 50 -16.03 4.16 -19.45
C THR A 50 -16.49 2.80 -18.93
N LYS A 51 -15.66 1.76 -19.08
CA LYS A 51 -15.92 0.39 -18.60
C LYS A 51 -15.35 0.11 -17.21
N HIS A 52 -14.62 1.05 -16.62
CA HIS A 52 -14.05 0.88 -15.28
C HIS A 52 -15.08 1.31 -14.25
N VAL A 53 -15.28 0.45 -13.25
CA VAL A 53 -16.12 0.76 -12.09
C VAL A 53 -15.20 1.25 -10.99
N ALA A 54 -15.46 2.47 -10.52
CA ALA A 54 -14.80 3.03 -9.36
C ALA A 54 -15.77 2.96 -8.18
N TYR A 55 -15.33 2.32 -7.11
CA TYR A 55 -16.10 2.09 -5.90
C TYR A 55 -15.86 3.22 -4.90
N GLY A 56 -16.91 3.77 -4.32
CA GLY A 56 -16.80 4.82 -3.30
C GLY A 56 -16.28 4.28 -1.97
N ARG A 57 -16.14 5.17 -0.98
CA ARG A 57 -15.82 4.78 0.41
C ARG A 57 -16.91 3.94 1.08
N GLU A 58 -18.13 4.01 0.59
CA GLU A 58 -19.22 3.13 1.03
C GLU A 58 -18.98 1.65 0.70
N GLU A 59 -18.10 1.37 -0.28
CA GLU A 59 -17.68 0.03 -0.71
C GLU A 59 -16.19 -0.20 -0.40
N MET A 60 -15.73 0.23 0.78
CA MET A 60 -14.33 0.08 1.21
C MET A 60 -13.87 -1.38 1.28
N ASP A 61 -14.77 -2.35 1.41
CA ASP A 61 -14.50 -3.79 1.27
C ASP A 61 -13.92 -4.18 -0.10
N LYS A 62 -14.15 -3.37 -1.15
CA LYS A 62 -13.58 -3.57 -2.48
C LYS A 62 -12.24 -2.89 -2.68
N TRP A 63 -11.85 -2.02 -1.75
CA TRP A 63 -10.56 -1.36 -1.77
C TRP A 63 -9.51 -2.31 -1.22
N PRO A 64 -8.27 -2.28 -1.74
CA PRO A 64 -7.18 -3.00 -1.14
C PRO A 64 -7.05 -2.44 0.27
N SER A 65 -7.21 -3.32 1.26
CA SER A 65 -6.98 -2.96 2.63
C SER A 65 -5.50 -2.60 2.76
N THR A 66 -5.15 -1.32 2.69
CA THR A 66 -3.79 -0.82 3.00
C THR A 66 -3.49 -0.92 4.49
N THR A 67 -4.28 -1.67 5.25
CA THR A 67 -3.71 -2.39 6.38
C THR A 67 -2.70 -3.35 5.79
N LYS A 68 -1.42 -2.95 5.79
CA LYS A 68 -0.37 -3.94 6.07
C LYS A 68 -0.81 -4.60 7.37
N SER A 69 -1.57 -5.68 7.26
CA SER A 69 -1.94 -6.50 8.39
C SER A 69 -0.61 -6.87 9.02
N PHE A 70 -0.51 -6.73 10.34
CA PHE A 70 0.62 -7.26 11.09
C PHE A 70 0.86 -8.76 10.79
N ASP A 71 -0.13 -9.44 10.19
CA ASP A 71 -0.05 -10.79 9.65
C ASP A 71 0.90 -10.97 8.45
N ASP A 72 1.19 -9.91 7.67
CA ASP A 72 2.15 -9.95 6.56
C ASP A 72 3.62 -9.79 7.03
N MET A 73 3.83 -9.50 8.32
CA MET A 73 5.15 -9.41 8.92
C MET A 73 5.70 -10.81 9.17
N GLN A 74 6.22 -11.45 8.12
CA GLN A 74 6.88 -12.75 8.23
C GLN A 74 8.19 -12.59 9.00
N PHE A 75 8.33 -13.33 10.11
CA PHE A 75 9.61 -13.43 10.82
C PHE A 75 10.60 -14.29 10.04
N CYS A 76 11.86 -13.94 10.13
CA CYS A 76 12.91 -14.74 9.51
C CYS A 76 13.06 -16.09 10.23
N LEU A 77 13.06 -17.18 9.47
CA LEU A 77 13.24 -18.55 9.99
C LEU A 77 14.55 -18.73 10.76
N HIS A 78 15.61 -18.00 10.39
CA HIS A 78 16.90 -18.05 11.06
C HIS A 78 17.04 -17.01 12.18
N HIS A 79 16.28 -15.92 12.10
CA HIS A 79 16.35 -14.81 13.02
C HIS A 79 14.94 -14.47 13.51
N PRO A 80 14.39 -15.22 14.49
CA PRO A 80 13.00 -15.10 14.91
C PRO A 80 12.64 -13.76 15.57
N ASP A 81 13.63 -12.94 15.92
CA ASP A 81 13.46 -11.57 16.43
C ASP A 81 13.41 -10.52 15.30
N ARG A 82 13.61 -10.94 14.04
CA ARG A 82 13.74 -10.05 12.89
C ARG A 82 12.65 -10.34 11.87
N LEU A 83 12.13 -9.28 11.27
CA LEU A 83 11.21 -9.37 10.15
C LEU A 83 11.96 -9.58 8.84
N ILE A 84 11.33 -10.30 7.94
CA ILE A 84 11.69 -10.36 6.54
C ILE A 84 11.29 -9.00 5.94
N GLU A 85 12.30 -8.19 5.64
CA GLU A 85 12.13 -6.80 5.21
C GLU A 85 12.67 -6.55 3.79
N MET A 86 13.35 -7.54 3.19
CA MET A 86 14.06 -7.38 1.92
C MET A 86 14.02 -8.64 1.06
N TYR A 87 14.11 -8.44 -0.26
CA TYR A 87 14.32 -9.50 -1.23
C TYR A 87 15.79 -9.51 -1.66
N CYS A 88 16.41 -10.69 -1.61
CA CYS A 88 17.76 -10.89 -2.10
C CYS A 88 17.70 -11.36 -3.56
N GLU A 89 18.25 -10.56 -4.48
CA GLU A 89 18.24 -10.85 -5.92
C GLU A 89 19.15 -12.02 -6.30
N ASP A 90 20.31 -12.14 -5.65
CA ASP A 90 21.30 -13.19 -5.92
C ASP A 90 20.80 -14.59 -5.56
N HIS A 91 20.05 -14.69 -4.45
CA HIS A 91 19.53 -15.94 -3.91
C HIS A 91 18.04 -16.15 -4.21
N GLY A 92 17.38 -15.19 -4.87
CA GLY A 92 15.98 -15.25 -5.25
C GLY A 92 15.01 -15.46 -4.09
N LYS A 93 15.35 -14.98 -2.88
CA LYS A 93 14.59 -15.27 -1.65
C LYS A 93 14.38 -14.03 -0.79
N LEU A 94 13.29 -14.03 -0.05
CA LEU A 94 13.01 -13.03 0.97
C LEU A 94 13.88 -13.29 2.21
N CYS A 95 14.53 -12.24 2.72
CA CYS A 95 15.49 -12.29 3.81
C CYS A 95 15.26 -11.16 4.81
N CYS A 96 15.78 -11.32 6.03
CA CYS A 96 16.02 -10.18 6.92
C CYS A 96 17.40 -9.57 6.66
N SER A 97 17.64 -8.38 7.17
CA SER A 97 18.92 -7.67 7.06
C SER A 97 20.10 -8.51 7.57
N MET A 98 19.93 -9.31 8.64
CA MET A 98 20.99 -10.19 9.18
C MET A 98 21.36 -11.33 8.24
N CYS A 99 20.36 -11.96 7.59
CA CYS A 99 20.61 -12.97 6.56
C CYS A 99 21.39 -12.36 5.40
N HIS A 100 21.00 -11.16 4.96
CA HIS A 100 21.73 -10.46 3.90
C HIS A 100 23.18 -10.16 4.32
N PHE A 101 23.41 -9.66 5.53
CA PHE A 101 24.77 -9.43 6.05
C PHE A 101 25.62 -10.68 6.20
N HIS A 102 25.02 -11.84 6.50
CA HIS A 102 25.77 -13.09 6.62
C HIS A 102 26.08 -13.73 5.27
N GLU A 103 25.14 -13.67 4.32
CA GLU A 103 25.25 -14.34 3.02
C GLU A 103 25.96 -13.46 1.98
N HIS A 104 25.87 -12.13 2.12
CA HIS A 104 26.58 -11.14 1.30
C HIS A 104 27.74 -10.47 2.06
N ARG A 105 28.27 -11.14 3.09
CA ARG A 105 29.46 -10.67 3.79
C ARG A 105 30.67 -10.78 2.87
N SER A 106 31.04 -9.69 2.22
CA SER A 106 32.36 -9.52 1.60
C SER A 106 33.47 -9.58 2.64
#